data_AF-A0A0Q4ZE09-F1
#
_entry.id   AF-A0A0Q4ZE09-F1
#
_cell.length_a   1.000
_cell.length_b   1.000
_cell.length_c   1.000
_cell.angle_alpha   90.00
_cell.angle_beta   90.00
_cell.angle_gamma   90.00
#
_symmetry.space_group_name_H-M   'P 1'
#
loop_
_entity.id
_entity.type
_entity.pdbx_description
1 polymer ?
#
loop_
_entity_poly.entity_id
_entity_poly.type
_entity_poly.pdbx_seq_one_letter_code
_entity_poly.pdbx_strand_id
1 'polypeptide(L)'
;MVRDILASCSRYDRASGFTGALVFNEKFFLQAMEGDAVALSDQLWTLAADSRHNGMVLIAARTIEQRDFRGWTVGYAGHSEPLDTLYLRYGPKPQLDPTRMSLAGAVGLLRAFTEVEGNHFVQRSGPAVPAAAKA
;
A
#
# COMPACT_ATOMS: atom_id res chain seq x y z
N MET A 1 11.55 -12.32 -2.78
CA MET A 1 10.57 -11.71 -1.86
C MET A 1 10.09 -10.34 -2.34
N VAL A 2 10.87 -9.25 -2.21
CA VAL A 2 10.43 -7.91 -2.65
C VAL A 2 10.07 -7.88 -4.14
N ARG A 3 10.90 -8.47 -5.01
CA ARG A 3 10.62 -8.59 -6.45
C ARG A 3 9.30 -9.31 -6.75
N ASP A 4 8.96 -10.34 -5.98
CA ASP A 4 7.73 -11.14 -6.18
C ASP A 4 6.48 -10.37 -5.73
N ILE A 5 6.60 -9.58 -4.65
CA ILE A 5 5.57 -8.65 -4.18
C ILE A 5 5.31 -7.60 -5.26
N LEU A 6 6.36 -7.00 -5.82
CA LEU A 6 6.23 -5.99 -6.87
C LEU A 6 5.66 -6.57 -8.16
N ALA A 7 6.10 -7.76 -8.56
CA ALA A 7 5.54 -8.47 -9.70
C ALA A 7 4.06 -8.85 -9.48
N SER A 8 3.65 -9.10 -8.23
CA SER A 8 2.24 -9.35 -7.93
C SER A 8 1.41 -8.08 -7.92
N CYS A 9 2.00 -6.96 -7.48
CA CYS A 9 1.34 -5.67 -7.43
C CYS A 9 1.28 -4.96 -8.79
N SER A 10 2.11 -5.37 -9.76
CA SER A 10 2.12 -4.76 -11.11
C SER A 10 0.80 -4.95 -11.86
N ARG A 11 -0.01 -5.95 -11.48
CA ARG A 11 -1.36 -6.17 -12.02
C ARG A 11 -2.38 -5.14 -11.55
N TYR A 12 -2.08 -4.39 -10.48
CA TYR A 12 -2.94 -3.32 -9.97
C TYR A 12 -2.62 -2.04 -10.72
N ASP A 13 -2.97 -2.03 -12.01
CA ASP A 13 -2.89 -0.86 -12.87
C ASP A 13 -4.27 -0.18 -12.99
N ARG A 14 -4.32 0.91 -13.75
CA ARG A 14 -5.59 1.63 -13.96
C ARG A 14 -6.65 0.76 -14.62
N ALA A 15 -6.27 -0.17 -15.50
CA ALA A 15 -7.21 -1.03 -16.22
C ALA A 15 -7.89 -2.04 -15.29
N SER A 16 -7.23 -2.41 -14.18
CA SER A 16 -7.81 -3.28 -13.15
C SER A 16 -8.95 -2.64 -12.35
N GLY A 17 -9.08 -1.31 -12.36
CA GLY A 17 -10.07 -0.59 -11.55
C GLY A 17 -9.73 -0.51 -10.05
N PHE A 18 -8.58 -1.03 -9.63
CA PHE A 18 -8.10 -0.95 -8.25
C PHE A 18 -7.23 0.29 -8.00
N THR A 19 -7.45 0.93 -6.87
CA THR A 19 -6.54 1.93 -6.26
C THR A 19 -6.23 1.50 -4.84
N GLY A 20 -5.14 2.05 -4.27
CA GLY A 20 -4.74 1.68 -2.92
C GLY A 20 -3.26 1.87 -2.65
N ALA A 21 -2.85 1.29 -1.54
CA ALA A 21 -1.45 1.25 -1.16
C ALA A 21 -1.12 -0.05 -0.42
N LEU A 22 0.08 -0.56 -0.65
CA LEU A 22 0.73 -1.61 0.11
C LEU A 22 2.02 -1.06 0.70
N VAL A 23 2.12 -1.03 2.02
CA VAL A 23 3.34 -0.67 2.74
C VAL A 23 3.82 -1.88 3.52
N PHE A 24 5.10 -2.22 3.41
CA PHE A 24 5.63 -3.43 4.04
C PHE A 24 7.05 -3.25 4.54
N ASN A 25 7.43 -4.03 5.54
CA ASN A 25 8.81 -4.20 5.99
C ASN A 25 9.16 -5.70 6.07
N GLU A 26 10.20 -6.07 6.81
CA GLU A 26 10.63 -7.45 6.98
C GLU A 26 9.64 -8.32 7.77
N LYS A 27 8.66 -7.71 8.46
CA LYS A 27 7.75 -8.40 9.38
C LYS A 27 6.27 -8.29 8.99
N PHE A 28 5.85 -7.16 8.45
CA PHE A 28 4.44 -6.84 8.27
C PHE A 28 4.13 -6.34 6.88
N PHE A 29 2.90 -6.65 6.45
CA PHE A 29 2.23 -6.02 5.32
C PHE A 29 1.05 -5.22 5.85
N LEU A 30 0.91 -3.99 5.37
CA LEU A 30 -0.26 -3.15 5.59
C LEU A 30 -0.80 -2.73 4.23
N GLN A 31 -2.06 -3.05 3.97
CA GLN A 31 -2.66 -2.84 2.66
C GLN A 31 -4.05 -2.21 2.78
N ALA A 32 -4.33 -1.23 1.93
CA ALA A 32 -5.69 -0.77 1.65
C ALA A 32 -5.96 -0.90 0.15
N MET A 33 -7.18 -1.34 -0.19
CA MET A 33 -7.64 -1.54 -1.55
C MET A 33 -9.01 -0.90 -1.75
N GLU A 34 -9.20 -0.25 -2.89
CA GLU A 34 -10.45 0.38 -3.30
C GLU A 34 -10.80 -0.07 -4.71
N GLY A 35 -12.07 -0.38 -4.95
CA GLY A 35 -12.53 -0.91 -6.22
C GLY A 35 -13.96 -1.38 -6.15
N ASP A 36 -14.40 -2.07 -7.21
CA ASP A 36 -15.67 -2.78 -7.22
C ASP A 36 -15.74 -3.83 -6.09
N ALA A 37 -16.90 -4.00 -5.48
CA ALA A 37 -17.08 -4.85 -4.30
C ALA A 37 -16.88 -6.34 -4.60
N VAL A 38 -17.31 -6.82 -5.78
CA VAL A 38 -17.12 -8.21 -6.21
C VAL A 38 -15.65 -8.45 -6.50
N ALA A 39 -15.04 -7.57 -7.30
CA ALA A 39 -13.61 -7.67 -7.62
C ALA A 39 -12.71 -7.60 -6.38
N LEU A 40 -13.02 -6.73 -5.41
CA LEU A 40 -12.31 -6.67 -4.13
C LEU A 40 -12.45 -7.96 -3.32
N SER A 41 -13.65 -8.56 -3.32
CA SER A 41 -13.91 -9.81 -2.59
C SER A 41 -13.11 -10.97 -3.18
N ASP A 42 -13.07 -11.10 -4.50
CA ASP A 42 -12.26 -12.13 -5.18
C ASP A 42 -10.76 -11.93 -4.92
N GLN A 43 -10.31 -10.67 -4.90
CA GLN A 43 -8.92 -10.34 -4.60
C GLN A 43 -8.57 -10.64 -3.14
N LEU A 44 -9.49 -10.43 -2.20
CA LEU A 44 -9.32 -10.79 -0.79
C LEU A 44 -9.15 -12.30 -0.62
N TRP A 45 -9.94 -13.12 -1.33
CA TRP A 45 -9.78 -14.58 -1.31
C TRP A 45 -8.44 -15.02 -1.88
N THR A 46 -8.02 -14.39 -2.98
CA THR A 46 -6.71 -14.65 -3.59
C THR A 46 -5.58 -14.30 -2.63
N LEU A 47 -5.68 -13.19 -1.89
CA LEU A 47 -4.71 -12.80 -0.88
C LEU A 47 -4.71 -13.80 0.28
N ALA A 48 -5.88 -14.19 0.80
CA ALA A 48 -5.99 -15.14 1.90
C ALA A 48 -5.31 -16.49 1.62
N ALA A 49 -5.30 -16.92 0.36
CA ALA A 49 -4.68 -18.17 -0.08
C ALA A 49 -3.18 -18.04 -0.42
N ASP A 50 -2.61 -16.82 -0.37
CA ASP A 50 -1.24 -16.56 -0.77
C ASP A 50 -0.24 -17.05 0.29
N SER A 51 0.51 -18.11 -0.03
CA SER A 51 1.46 -18.75 0.88
C SER A 51 2.68 -17.89 1.24
N ARG A 52 2.87 -16.73 0.59
CA ARG A 52 3.97 -15.81 0.88
C ARG A 52 3.73 -14.98 2.15
N HIS A 53 2.51 -14.96 2.67
CA HIS A 53 2.20 -14.35 3.95
C HIS A 53 1.35 -15.31 4.81
N ASN A 54 1.19 -14.95 6.08
CA ASN A 54 0.30 -15.63 7.00
C ASN A 54 -0.28 -14.60 7.97
N GLY A 55 -1.27 -15.02 8.77
CA GLY A 55 -1.86 -14.16 9.80
C GLY A 55 -2.58 -12.93 9.23
N MET A 56 -3.22 -13.07 8.06
CA MET A 56 -3.98 -11.98 7.45
C MET A 56 -5.13 -11.55 8.39
N VAL A 57 -5.20 -10.25 8.67
CA VAL A 57 -6.26 -9.65 9.50
C VAL A 57 -6.99 -8.58 8.68
N LEU A 58 -8.31 -8.71 8.56
CA LEU A 58 -9.16 -7.67 7.99
C LEU A 58 -9.42 -6.59 9.05
N ILE A 59 -8.77 -5.43 8.92
CA ILE A 59 -8.88 -4.32 9.88
C ILE A 59 -10.24 -3.60 9.72
N ALA A 60 -10.66 -3.36 8.47
CA ALA A 60 -11.95 -2.74 8.15
C ALA A 60 -12.36 -3.00 6.70
N ALA A 61 -13.67 -3.05 6.45
CA ALA A 61 -14.28 -3.01 5.13
C ALA A 61 -15.49 -2.08 5.19
N ARG A 62 -15.55 -1.10 4.28
CA ARG A 62 -16.61 -0.08 4.27
C ARG A 62 -16.86 0.43 2.87
N THR A 63 -18.05 0.98 2.65
CA THR A 63 -18.32 1.83 1.49
C THR A 63 -17.58 3.15 1.63
N ILE A 64 -17.19 3.74 0.50
CA ILE A 64 -16.54 5.05 0.42
C ILE A 64 -17.27 5.88 -0.64
N GLU A 65 -17.42 7.19 -0.40
CA GLU A 65 -18.05 8.10 -1.36
C GLU A 65 -17.10 8.45 -2.51
N GLN A 66 -15.81 8.50 -2.20
CA GLN A 66 -14.74 8.79 -3.16
C GLN A 66 -13.48 8.00 -2.78
N ARG A 67 -12.61 7.78 -3.77
CA ARG A 67 -11.32 7.11 -3.58
C ARG A 67 -10.37 7.99 -2.78
N ASP A 68 -9.72 7.39 -1.80
CA ASP A 68 -8.67 7.97 -0.98
C ASP A 68 -7.30 7.92 -1.68
N PHE A 69 -7.12 6.97 -2.60
CA PHE A 69 -5.86 6.75 -3.31
C PHE A 69 -5.99 7.06 -4.80
N ARG A 70 -5.10 7.92 -5.33
CA ARG A 70 -5.12 8.35 -6.74
C ARG A 70 -4.64 7.27 -7.73
N GLY A 71 -4.02 6.21 -7.23
CA GLY A 71 -3.43 5.12 -8.00
C GLY A 71 -3.05 3.98 -7.07
N TRP A 72 -2.13 3.14 -7.51
CA TRP A 72 -1.57 2.09 -6.65
C TRP A 72 -0.17 2.49 -6.17
N THR A 73 0.09 2.39 -4.87
CA THR A 73 1.42 2.65 -4.31
C THR A 73 1.94 1.40 -3.61
N VAL A 74 3.20 1.06 -3.81
CA VAL A 74 3.93 0.04 -3.05
C VAL A 74 5.12 0.71 -2.38
N GLY A 75 5.15 0.75 -1.06
CA GLY A 75 6.21 1.37 -0.27
C GLY A 75 6.95 0.37 0.61
N TYR A 76 8.27 0.43 0.61
CA TYR A 76 9.08 -0.24 1.63
C TYR A 76 9.23 0.66 2.86
N ALA A 77 8.78 0.16 4.00
CA ALA A 77 8.91 0.80 5.30
C ALA A 77 10.31 0.53 5.88
N GLY A 78 11.31 1.25 5.36
CA GLY A 78 12.68 1.25 5.88
C GLY A 78 12.86 2.18 7.08
N HIS A 79 14.12 2.55 7.34
CA HIS A 79 14.51 3.40 8.46
C HIS A 79 15.23 4.66 7.99
N SER A 80 14.73 5.81 8.42
CA SER A 80 15.33 7.13 8.27
C SER A 80 14.63 8.10 9.22
N GLU A 81 15.27 9.22 9.58
CA GLU A 81 14.67 10.22 10.47
C GLU A 81 13.28 10.73 9.98
N PRO A 82 13.07 11.01 8.67
CA PRO A 82 11.73 11.37 8.18
C PRO A 82 10.71 10.25 8.31
N LEU A 83 11.09 8.99 8.03
CA LEU A 83 10.18 7.84 8.16
C LEU A 83 9.86 7.54 9.62
N ASP A 84 10.84 7.64 10.52
CA ASP A 84 10.64 7.43 11.95
C ASP A 84 9.65 8.45 12.52
N THR A 85 9.77 9.71 12.11
CA THR A 85 8.79 10.77 12.41
C THR A 85 7.41 10.44 11.86
N LEU A 86 7.35 9.90 10.64
CA LEU A 86 6.10 9.48 10.01
C LEU A 86 5.43 8.32 10.76
N TYR A 87 6.19 7.31 11.17
CA TYR A 87 5.67 6.19 11.96
C TYR A 87 5.15 6.66 13.31
N LEU A 88 5.88 7.53 14.00
CA LEU A 88 5.45 8.09 15.29
C LEU A 88 4.19 8.97 15.19
N ARG A 89 3.93 9.57 14.03
CA ARG A 89 2.69 10.33 13.79
C ARG A 89 1.45 9.42 13.79
N TYR A 90 1.58 8.19 13.30
CA TYR A 90 0.45 7.28 13.06
C TYR A 90 0.46 6.01 13.92
N GLY A 91 1.50 5.81 14.72
CA GLY A 91 1.70 4.62 15.54
C GLY A 91 2.58 4.90 16.76
N PRO A 92 2.72 3.92 17.66
CA PRO A 92 3.37 4.12 18.96
C PRO A 92 4.90 3.99 18.94
N LYS A 93 5.50 3.63 17.80
CA LYS A 93 6.93 3.34 17.66
C LYS A 93 7.48 3.89 16.32
N PRO A 94 8.79 4.15 16.21
CA PRO A 94 9.44 4.55 14.96
C PRO A 94 9.67 3.34 14.02
N GLN A 95 8.63 2.55 13.80
CA GLN A 95 8.65 1.40 12.90
C GLN A 95 7.22 1.06 12.47
N LEU A 96 7.08 0.44 11.29
CA LEU A 96 5.82 -0.17 10.88
C LEU A 96 5.49 -1.37 11.79
N ASP A 97 4.38 -1.26 12.52
CA ASP A 97 3.75 -2.34 13.29
C ASP A 97 2.22 -2.16 13.29
N PRO A 98 1.53 -2.71 12.27
CA PRO A 98 0.09 -2.51 12.09
C PRO A 98 -0.74 -3.09 13.24
N THR A 99 -0.21 -4.08 13.96
CA THR A 99 -0.91 -4.72 15.08
C THR A 99 -1.12 -3.77 16.27
N ARG A 100 -0.38 -2.66 16.28
CA ARG A 100 -0.42 -1.64 17.33
C ARG A 100 -0.99 -0.30 16.86
N MET A 101 -1.56 -0.25 15.66
CA MET A 101 -2.13 0.95 15.06
C MET A 101 -3.65 0.95 15.20
N SER A 102 -4.23 2.13 15.36
CA SER A 102 -5.67 2.31 15.13
C SER A 102 -5.97 2.25 13.64
N LEU A 103 -7.24 1.99 13.26
CA LEU A 103 -7.66 2.06 11.85
C LEU A 103 -7.30 3.42 11.22
N ALA A 104 -7.57 4.52 11.92
CA ALA A 104 -7.26 5.86 11.44
C ALA A 104 -5.74 6.06 11.24
N GLY A 105 -4.92 5.54 12.16
CA GLY A 105 -3.46 5.57 12.04
C GLY A 105 -2.97 4.76 10.84
N ALA A 106 -3.46 3.53 10.68
CA ALA A 106 -3.10 2.65 9.58
C ALA A 106 -3.43 3.27 8.21
N VAL A 107 -4.65 3.79 8.05
CA VAL A 107 -5.07 4.50 6.83
C VAL A 107 -4.26 5.77 6.62
N GLY A 108 -4.03 6.56 7.67
CA GLY A 108 -3.23 7.79 7.61
C GLY A 108 -1.79 7.53 7.15
N LEU A 109 -1.16 6.47 7.67
CA LEU A 109 0.17 6.06 7.26
C LEU A 109 0.21 5.65 5.78
N LEU A 110 -0.74 4.83 5.33
CA LEU A 110 -0.84 4.40 3.94
C LEU A 110 -0.99 5.60 2.99
N ARG A 111 -1.83 6.57 3.34
CA ARG A 111 -1.97 7.81 2.55
C ARG A 111 -0.67 8.59 2.52
N ALA A 112 -0.01 8.78 3.66
CA ALA A 112 1.23 9.55 3.70
C ALA A 112 2.35 8.91 2.86
N PHE A 113 2.43 7.58 2.81
CA PHE A 113 3.36 6.87 1.92
C PHE A 113 3.12 7.15 0.42
N THR A 114 1.92 7.59 0.03
CA THR A 114 1.66 8.01 -1.36
C THR A 114 2.37 9.31 -1.71
N GLU A 115 2.75 10.11 -0.71
CA GLU A 115 3.36 11.44 -0.84
C GLU A 115 4.86 11.46 -0.49
N VAL A 116 5.42 10.39 0.09
CA VAL A 116 6.85 10.33 0.44
C VAL A 116 7.72 10.44 -0.82
N GLU A 117 8.60 11.44 -0.84
CA GLU A 117 9.64 11.65 -1.86
C GLU A 117 11.03 11.23 -1.32
N GLY A 118 11.94 10.75 -2.17
CA GLY A 118 13.35 10.46 -1.81
C GLY A 118 13.80 8.99 -1.96
N ASN A 119 14.99 8.67 -1.44
CA ASN A 119 15.71 7.37 -1.55
C ASN A 119 15.01 6.16 -0.89
N HIS A 120 13.75 6.28 -0.50
CA HIS A 120 12.96 5.17 0.02
C HIS A 120 12.29 4.44 -1.14
N PHE A 121 12.33 3.11 -1.12
CA PHE A 121 11.76 2.34 -2.22
C PHE A 121 10.23 2.50 -2.22
N VAL A 122 9.74 3.39 -3.08
CA VAL A 122 8.31 3.61 -3.33
C VAL A 122 8.06 3.45 -4.82
N GLN A 123 7.42 2.35 -5.20
CA GLN A 123 6.93 2.14 -6.56
C GLN A 123 5.49 2.61 -6.64
N ARG A 124 5.18 3.49 -7.59
CA ARG A 124 3.82 3.96 -7.87
C ARG A 124 3.38 3.44 -9.22
N SER A 125 2.19 2.86 -9.29
CA SER A 125 1.44 2.69 -10.53
C SER A 125 0.61 3.96 -10.73
N GLY A 126 1.20 4.94 -11.42
CA GLY A 126 0.60 6.20 -11.92
C GLY A 126 1.01 6.42 -13.38
N PRO A 127 0.44 7.39 -14.14
CA PRO A 127 0.44 7.34 -15.61
C PRO A 127 1.85 7.15 -16.18
N ALA A 128 1.96 6.42 -17.29
CA ALA A 128 3.14 6.56 -18.12
C ALA A 128 3.34 8.06 -18.36
N VAL A 129 4.46 8.60 -17.87
CA VAL A 129 4.94 9.89 -18.39
C VAL A 129 5.00 9.68 -19.90
N PRO A 130 4.34 10.52 -20.74
CA PRO A 130 4.51 10.39 -22.17
C PRO A 130 6.01 10.44 -22.40
N ALA A 131 6.57 9.40 -23.01
CA ALA A 131 7.97 9.38 -23.38
C ALA A 131 8.23 10.70 -24.09
N ALA A 132 9.13 11.53 -23.54
CA ALA A 132 9.51 12.78 -24.16
C ALA A 132 9.88 12.43 -25.61
N ALA A 133 9.12 12.96 -26.56
CA ALA A 133 9.43 12.82 -27.96
C ALA A 133 10.86 13.33 -28.13
N LYS A 134 11.78 12.42 -28.49
CA LYS A 134 13.10 12.82 -28.95
C LYS A 134 12.89 13.59 -30.25
N ALA A 135 13.01 14.92 -30.16
CA ALA A 135 13.31 15.76 -31.31
C ALA A 135 14.77 15.54 -31.73
#